data_AF-A0A7C4KPF7-F1
#
_entry.id   AF-A0A7C4KPF7-F1
#
_cell.length_a   1.000
_cell.length_b   1.000
_cell.length_c   1.000
_cell.angle_alpha   90.00
_cell.angle_beta   90.00
_cell.angle_gamma   90.00
#
_symmetry.space_group_name_H-M   'P 1'
#
loop_
_entity.id
_entity.type
_entity.pdbx_description
1 polymer ?
#
loop_
_entity_poly.entity_id
_entity_poly.type
_entity_poly.pdbx_seq_one_letter_code
_entity_poly.pdbx_strand_id
1 'polypeptide(L)'
;MKLSSFTPANLKEKCRQAHRRWLAWRYALPTVDLSELVPTQTTIAPPLLDHICMPPHYYCHDHDDFTPLMQIARARQPAIIVELGTAHGNTTANLCRNCPAARIFTVNAPVEEMTGAITTFGLTRDEIGVVYRNNGFSHQVTQIYANTLHLDLAPHLQNRLVDIGIVDACHDTEYVLNDFHKLRPHIAPNGILLLHDTHPSMQDHLLGSYVACLLLRRQGFDVRWLRNTWWAVWQPHWPSPKP
;
A
#
# COMPACT_ATOMS: atom_id res chain seq x y z
N MET A 1 -44.60 -31.84 -4.05
CA MET A 1 -43.59 -31.16 -4.91
C MET A 1 -43.91 -29.67 -4.88
N LYS A 2 -43.22 -28.86 -4.05
CA LYS A 2 -43.50 -27.42 -3.94
C LYS A 2 -42.80 -26.70 -5.09
N LEU A 3 -43.57 -26.24 -6.08
CA LEU A 3 -43.12 -25.32 -7.11
C LEU A 3 -42.78 -23.98 -6.43
N SER A 4 -41.49 -23.65 -6.36
CA SER A 4 -41.03 -22.35 -5.86
C SER A 4 -41.58 -21.25 -6.77
N SER A 5 -42.41 -20.36 -6.23
CA SER A 5 -43.00 -19.25 -6.95
C SER A 5 -41.92 -18.28 -7.45
N PHE A 6 -41.74 -18.23 -8.77
CA PHE A 6 -40.95 -17.20 -9.45
C PHE A 6 -41.73 -15.88 -9.42
N THR A 7 -41.27 -14.91 -8.61
CA THR A 7 -41.85 -13.56 -8.58
C THR A 7 -40.95 -12.55 -9.33
N PRO A 8 -41.52 -11.52 -10.00
CA PRO A 8 -40.74 -10.49 -10.71
C PRO A 8 -39.71 -9.74 -9.85
N ALA A 9 -39.93 -9.66 -8.54
CA ALA A 9 -38.99 -9.09 -7.58
C ALA A 9 -37.69 -9.91 -7.48
N ASN A 10 -37.77 -11.25 -7.54
CA ASN A 10 -36.61 -12.14 -7.55
C ASN A 10 -35.80 -12.02 -8.84
N LEU A 11 -36.43 -11.66 -9.96
CA LEU A 11 -35.73 -11.45 -11.22
C LEU A 11 -34.95 -10.13 -11.22
N LYS A 12 -35.56 -9.03 -10.72
CA LYS A 12 -34.87 -7.74 -10.56
C LYS A 12 -33.67 -7.83 -9.62
N GLU A 13 -33.81 -8.56 -8.50
CA GLU A 13 -32.71 -8.74 -7.54
C GLU A 13 -31.57 -9.59 -8.14
N LYS A 14 -31.90 -10.67 -8.87
CA LYS A 14 -30.91 -11.47 -9.61
C LYS A 14 -30.21 -10.67 -10.71
N CYS A 15 -30.94 -9.84 -11.46
CA CYS A 15 -30.34 -8.96 -12.47
C CYS A 15 -29.43 -7.90 -11.83
N ARG A 16 -29.81 -7.32 -10.68
CA ARG A 16 -28.96 -6.39 -9.92
C ARG A 16 -27.71 -7.08 -9.40
N GLN A 17 -27.82 -8.29 -8.86
CA GLN A 17 -26.66 -9.08 -8.41
C GLN A 17 -25.75 -9.47 -9.58
N ALA A 18 -26.31 -9.89 -10.71
CA ALA A 18 -25.53 -10.20 -11.92
C ALA A 18 -24.83 -8.95 -12.47
N HIS A 19 -25.50 -7.80 -12.51
CA HIS A 19 -24.90 -6.53 -12.90
C HIS A 19 -23.80 -6.08 -11.94
N ARG A 20 -24.01 -6.19 -10.62
CA ARG A 20 -22.97 -5.93 -9.61
C ARG A 20 -21.77 -6.86 -9.76
N ARG A 21 -21.99 -8.15 -10.01
CA ARG A 21 -20.92 -9.12 -10.28
C ARG A 21 -20.17 -8.80 -11.58
N TRP A 22 -20.89 -8.40 -12.63
CA TRP A 22 -20.29 -8.00 -13.89
C TRP A 22 -19.47 -6.71 -13.74
N LEU A 23 -19.97 -5.70 -13.03
CA LEU A 23 -19.23 -4.49 -12.71
C LEU A 23 -18.01 -4.81 -11.84
N ALA A 24 -18.18 -5.58 -10.76
CA ALA A 24 -17.08 -6.00 -9.90
C ALA A 24 -16.01 -6.74 -10.70
N TRP A 25 -16.40 -7.65 -11.61
CA TRP A 25 -15.46 -8.36 -12.48
C TRP A 25 -14.79 -7.45 -13.52
N ARG A 26 -15.56 -6.55 -14.15
CA ARG A 26 -15.08 -5.63 -15.19
C ARG A 26 -14.12 -4.57 -14.65
N TYR A 27 -14.31 -4.19 -13.40
CA TYR A 27 -13.57 -3.15 -12.67
C TYR A 27 -12.78 -3.72 -11.50
N ALA A 28 -12.54 -5.04 -11.43
CA ALA A 28 -11.63 -5.62 -10.45
C ALA A 28 -10.19 -5.46 -10.92
N LEU A 29 -9.30 -5.21 -9.97
CA LEU A 29 -7.87 -5.41 -10.20
C LEU A 29 -7.60 -6.91 -10.38
N PRO A 30 -6.78 -7.33 -11.36
CA PRO A 30 -6.31 -8.70 -11.41
C PRO A 30 -5.53 -9.00 -10.13
N THR A 31 -5.58 -10.24 -9.67
CA THR A 31 -4.96 -10.64 -8.42
C THR A 31 -3.57 -11.25 -8.66
N VAL A 32 -2.66 -11.02 -7.72
CA VAL A 32 -1.37 -11.71 -7.60
C VAL A 32 -1.33 -12.43 -6.25
N ASP A 33 -0.76 -13.62 -6.22
CA ASP A 33 -0.51 -14.36 -4.99
C ASP A 33 0.84 -13.97 -4.37
N LEU A 34 0.93 -13.96 -3.03
CA LEU A 34 2.17 -13.60 -2.33
C LEU A 34 3.35 -14.49 -2.74
N SER A 35 3.11 -15.76 -3.06
CA SER A 35 4.12 -16.70 -3.54
C SER A 35 4.74 -16.30 -4.89
N GLU A 36 4.07 -15.46 -5.69
CA GLU A 36 4.64 -14.90 -6.92
C GLU A 36 5.65 -13.79 -6.63
N LEU A 37 5.50 -13.08 -5.51
CA LEU A 37 6.39 -12.00 -5.07
C LEU A 37 7.49 -12.50 -4.13
N VAL A 38 7.19 -13.54 -3.35
CA VAL A 38 8.03 -14.16 -2.32
C VAL A 38 8.00 -15.68 -2.53
N PRO A 39 8.76 -16.21 -3.50
CA PRO A 39 8.69 -17.63 -3.85
C PRO A 39 9.26 -18.56 -2.79
N THR A 40 10.07 -18.04 -1.86
CA THR A 40 10.64 -18.81 -0.75
C THR A 40 10.04 -18.31 0.56
N GLN A 41 9.56 -19.25 1.38
CA GLN A 41 9.00 -18.92 2.68
C GLN A 41 10.05 -18.19 3.51
N THR A 42 9.68 -16.98 3.94
CA THR A 42 10.59 -16.07 4.63
C THR A 42 10.06 -15.82 6.04
N THR A 43 10.90 -16.08 7.05
CA THR A 43 10.59 -15.77 8.44
C THR A 43 10.80 -14.29 8.69
N ILE A 44 9.74 -13.61 9.09
CA ILE A 44 9.78 -12.20 9.51
C ILE A 44 10.14 -12.09 11.00
N ALA A 45 10.72 -10.96 11.39
CA ALA A 45 10.96 -10.68 12.80
C ALA A 45 9.64 -10.46 13.56
N PRO A 46 9.61 -10.71 14.89
CA PRO A 46 8.43 -10.39 15.71
C PRO A 46 8.02 -8.91 15.57
N PRO A 47 6.71 -8.62 15.40
CA PRO A 47 6.24 -7.27 15.15
C PRO A 47 6.51 -6.35 16.34
N LEU A 48 6.90 -5.12 16.04
CA LEU A 48 6.72 -3.99 16.96
C LEU A 48 5.24 -3.58 16.92
N LEU A 49 4.60 -3.61 18.09
CA LEU A 49 3.14 -3.35 18.21
C LEU A 49 2.81 -1.91 18.60
N ASP A 50 3.80 -1.11 19.00
CA ASP A 50 3.59 0.29 19.39
C ASP A 50 2.98 1.08 18.23
N HIS A 51 1.77 1.61 18.40
CA HIS A 51 1.03 2.34 17.37
C HIS A 51 0.86 1.56 16.04
N ILE A 52 0.83 0.23 16.08
CA ILE A 52 0.52 -0.56 14.87
C ILE A 52 -0.91 -0.29 14.43
N CYS A 53 -1.09 0.10 13.17
CA CYS A 53 -2.38 0.40 12.56
C CYS A 53 -2.78 -0.57 11.45
N MET A 54 -1.82 -1.36 10.93
CA MET A 54 -2.09 -2.33 9.87
C MET A 54 -2.71 -3.63 10.43
N PRO A 55 -3.75 -4.18 9.77
CA PRO A 55 -4.26 -5.52 10.02
C PRO A 55 -3.16 -6.59 9.90
N PRO A 56 -3.21 -7.66 10.70
CA PRO A 56 -4.34 -8.09 11.53
C PRO A 56 -4.27 -7.55 12.97
N HIS A 57 -3.39 -6.61 13.27
CA HIS A 57 -3.09 -6.22 14.65
C HIS A 57 -3.98 -5.11 15.20
N TYR A 58 -4.76 -4.43 14.34
CA TYR A 58 -5.52 -3.25 14.71
C TYR A 58 -6.93 -3.28 14.09
N TYR A 59 -7.97 -3.19 14.93
CA TYR A 59 -9.43 -3.03 14.66
C TYR A 59 -10.12 -3.98 13.66
N CYS A 60 -9.41 -4.50 12.68
CA CYS A 60 -9.90 -5.36 11.62
C CYS A 60 -9.05 -6.64 11.59
N HIS A 61 -9.72 -7.78 11.48
CA HIS A 61 -9.10 -9.11 11.44
C HIS A 61 -9.58 -9.92 10.24
N ASP A 62 -10.21 -9.27 9.26
CA ASP A 62 -10.72 -9.91 8.04
C ASP A 62 -9.65 -10.09 6.95
N HIS A 63 -8.50 -9.42 7.08
CA HIS A 63 -7.33 -9.55 6.20
C HIS A 63 -6.01 -9.30 6.96
N ASP A 64 -4.88 -9.53 6.28
CA ASP A 64 -3.53 -9.38 6.82
C ASP A 64 -2.68 -8.53 5.86
N ASP A 65 -2.39 -7.29 6.26
CA ASP A 65 -1.55 -6.36 5.50
C ASP A 65 -0.12 -6.32 5.99
N PHE A 66 0.07 -6.55 7.29
CA PHE A 66 1.38 -6.49 7.93
C PHE A 66 2.29 -7.62 7.44
N THR A 67 1.83 -8.87 7.53
CA THR A 67 2.68 -10.05 7.26
C THR A 67 3.18 -10.06 5.82
N PRO A 68 2.34 -9.84 4.79
CA PRO A 68 2.80 -9.87 3.40
C PRO A 68 3.80 -8.76 3.10
N LEU A 69 3.60 -7.53 3.61
CA LEU A 69 4.55 -6.43 3.43
C LEU A 69 5.92 -6.79 4.03
N MET A 70 5.95 -7.30 5.27
CA MET A 70 7.19 -7.69 5.93
C MET A 70 7.88 -8.87 5.23
N GLN A 71 7.11 -9.84 4.72
CA GLN A 71 7.65 -10.96 3.95
C GLN A 71 8.27 -10.49 2.63
N ILE A 72 7.62 -9.57 1.91
CA ILE A 72 8.16 -8.98 0.69
C ILE A 72 9.48 -8.25 0.99
N ALA A 73 9.50 -7.38 2.00
CA ALA A 73 10.70 -6.64 2.37
C ALA A 73 11.84 -7.57 2.77
N ARG A 74 11.56 -8.54 3.65
CA ARG A 74 12.55 -9.51 4.13
C ARG A 74 13.09 -10.40 3.01
N ALA A 75 12.25 -10.85 2.08
CA ALA A 75 12.68 -11.71 0.98
C ALA A 75 13.55 -10.96 -0.04
N ARG A 76 13.24 -9.67 -0.27
CA ARG A 76 13.96 -8.84 -1.26
C ARG A 76 15.27 -8.27 -0.75
N GLN A 77 15.45 -8.13 0.58
CA GLN A 77 16.62 -7.49 1.19
C GLN A 77 16.97 -6.15 0.49
N PRO A 78 16.03 -5.20 0.45
CA PRO A 78 16.20 -3.94 -0.27
C PRO A 78 17.37 -3.12 0.28
N ALA A 79 18.08 -2.41 -0.59
CA ALA A 79 19.04 -1.39 -0.20
C ALA A 79 18.33 -0.06 0.08
N ILE A 80 17.30 0.29 -0.70
CA ILE A 80 16.55 1.54 -0.58
C ILE A 80 15.05 1.27 -0.50
N ILE A 81 14.42 1.79 0.55
CA ILE A 81 12.96 1.79 0.72
C ILE A 81 12.48 3.24 0.79
N VAL A 82 11.37 3.55 0.12
CA VAL A 82 10.66 4.82 0.27
C VAL A 82 9.23 4.55 0.74
N GLU A 83 8.83 5.18 1.83
CA GLU A 83 7.47 5.16 2.37
C GLU A 83 6.87 6.56 2.32
N LEU A 84 5.73 6.70 1.66
CA LEU A 84 4.91 7.91 1.70
C LEU A 84 3.76 7.63 2.67
N GLY A 85 3.74 8.32 3.81
CA GLY A 85 2.85 8.06 4.94
C GLY A 85 3.57 7.41 6.11
N THR A 86 4.28 8.20 6.92
CA THR A 86 4.98 7.68 8.10
C THR A 86 4.04 7.37 9.27
N ALA A 87 3.03 8.22 9.49
CA ALA A 87 2.26 8.29 10.74
C ALA A 87 3.18 8.25 11.99
N HIS A 88 2.84 7.46 13.01
CA HIS A 88 3.70 7.25 14.19
C HIS A 88 4.98 6.45 13.89
N GLY A 89 5.16 5.92 12.67
CA GLY A 89 6.38 5.24 12.22
C GLY A 89 6.44 3.75 12.53
N ASN A 90 5.32 3.08 12.81
CA ASN A 90 5.30 1.64 13.10
C ASN A 90 5.74 0.80 11.89
N THR A 91 5.20 1.08 10.69
CA THR A 91 5.57 0.40 9.45
C THR A 91 7.06 0.58 9.16
N THR A 92 7.55 1.83 9.13
CA THR A 92 8.99 2.14 9.06
C THR A 92 9.82 1.36 10.09
N ALA A 93 9.43 1.31 11.37
CA ALA A 93 10.19 0.60 12.40
C ALA A 93 10.27 -0.92 12.14
N ASN A 94 9.17 -1.53 11.68
CA ASN A 94 9.15 -2.95 11.32
C ASN A 94 9.94 -3.24 10.04
N LEU A 95 9.98 -2.31 9.08
CA LEU A 95 10.85 -2.38 7.91
C LEU A 95 12.33 -2.33 8.31
N CYS A 96 12.72 -1.40 9.20
CA CYS A 96 14.06 -1.33 9.77
C CYS A 96 14.49 -2.67 10.38
N ARG A 97 13.63 -3.27 11.21
CA ARG A 97 13.88 -4.55 11.87
C ARG A 97 14.04 -5.72 10.91
N ASN A 98 13.23 -5.78 9.85
CA ASN A 98 13.30 -6.88 8.87
C ASN A 98 14.44 -6.70 7.85
N CYS A 99 14.86 -5.45 7.60
CA CYS A 99 15.85 -5.10 6.58
C CYS A 99 16.97 -4.23 7.19
N PRO A 100 17.80 -4.74 8.10
CA PRO A 100 18.75 -3.90 8.87
C PRO A 100 19.83 -3.20 8.02
N ALA A 101 20.06 -3.65 6.78
CA ALA A 101 20.98 -3.02 5.84
C ALA A 101 20.33 -1.94 4.94
N ALA A 102 18.99 -1.85 4.92
CA ALA A 102 18.28 -0.91 4.06
C ALA A 102 18.44 0.53 4.55
N ARG A 103 18.42 1.52 3.65
CA ARG A 103 18.14 2.91 3.99
C ARG A 103 16.67 3.18 3.72
N ILE A 104 15.97 3.70 4.72
CA ILE A 104 14.54 4.04 4.58
C ILE A 104 14.38 5.55 4.50
N PHE A 105 13.67 6.02 3.49
CA PHE A 105 13.17 7.39 3.39
C PHE A 105 11.68 7.35 3.67
N THR A 106 11.22 8.07 4.68
CA THR A 106 9.79 8.13 4.99
C THR A 106 9.32 9.57 4.97
N VAL A 107 8.13 9.80 4.44
CA VAL A 107 7.57 11.13 4.23
C VAL A 107 6.23 11.26 4.95
N ASN A 108 6.04 12.35 5.68
CA ASN A 108 4.75 12.70 6.24
C ASN A 108 4.61 14.21 6.30
N ALA A 109 3.44 14.75 5.95
CA ALA A 109 3.13 16.14 6.24
C ALA A 109 2.85 16.28 7.75
N PRO A 110 3.46 17.25 8.44
CA PRO A 110 2.97 17.62 9.77
C PRO A 110 1.58 18.27 9.63
N VAL A 111 0.78 18.23 10.70
CA VAL A 111 -0.64 18.64 10.70
C VAL A 111 -0.88 20.02 10.06
N GLU A 112 0.04 20.95 10.23
CA GLU A 112 -0.01 22.31 9.66
C GLU A 112 0.17 22.37 8.12
N GLU A 113 0.76 21.34 7.51
CA GLU A 113 1.01 21.23 6.07
C GLU A 113 0.10 20.20 5.38
N MET A 114 -0.77 19.53 6.14
CA MET A 114 -1.71 18.55 5.60
C MET A 114 -2.78 19.23 4.75
N THR A 115 -3.01 18.68 3.56
CA THR A 115 -4.16 19.00 2.72
C THR A 115 -4.83 17.71 2.27
N GLY A 116 -5.96 17.81 1.59
CA GLY A 116 -6.82 16.66 1.24
C GLY A 116 -8.16 16.76 1.95
N ALA A 117 -9.14 16.01 1.45
CA ALA A 117 -10.49 16.06 1.99
C ALA A 117 -10.59 15.37 3.37
N ILE A 118 -9.70 14.41 3.66
CA ILE A 118 -9.83 13.50 4.79
C ILE A 118 -8.46 13.25 5.43
N THR A 119 -8.35 13.61 6.72
CA THR A 119 -7.13 13.46 7.52
C THR A 119 -7.29 12.31 8.51
N THR A 120 -6.56 11.20 8.29
CA THR A 120 -6.58 10.03 9.18
C THR A 120 -5.84 10.29 10.50
N PHE A 121 -4.68 10.96 10.43
CA PHE A 121 -3.89 11.35 11.61
C PHE A 121 -3.33 12.76 11.43
N GLY A 122 -3.76 13.70 12.27
CA GLY A 122 -3.16 15.03 12.36
C GLY A 122 -2.03 15.03 13.39
N LEU A 123 -0.81 14.67 12.97
CA LEU A 123 0.34 14.52 13.86
C LEU A 123 1.28 15.72 13.78
N THR A 124 1.85 16.08 14.93
CA THR A 124 2.96 17.02 15.02
C THR A 124 4.27 16.35 14.58
N ARG A 125 5.31 17.16 14.31
CA ARG A 125 6.65 16.65 13.93
C ARG A 125 7.26 15.72 14.99
N ASP A 126 6.95 15.94 16.27
CA ASP A 126 7.49 15.14 17.37
C ASP A 126 6.79 13.76 17.49
N GLU A 127 5.54 13.65 17.02
CA GLU A 127 4.77 12.41 17.00
C GLU A 127 5.05 11.57 15.76
N ILE A 128 5.23 12.23 14.61
CA ILE A 128 5.56 11.56 13.34
C ILE A 128 6.83 10.74 13.54
N GLY A 129 6.82 9.45 13.24
CA GLY A 129 8.01 8.61 13.31
C GLY A 129 8.51 8.26 14.74
N VAL A 130 7.72 8.56 15.78
CA VAL A 130 8.13 8.33 17.17
C VAL A 130 8.52 6.88 17.45
N VAL A 131 7.85 5.91 16.82
CA VAL A 131 8.09 4.47 17.05
C VAL A 131 9.48 4.05 16.59
N TYR A 132 9.90 4.40 15.37
CA TYR A 132 11.23 4.00 14.89
C TYR A 132 12.35 4.72 15.65
N ARG A 133 12.11 5.96 16.11
CA ARG A 133 13.08 6.71 16.93
C ARG A 133 13.27 6.05 18.30
N ASN A 134 12.18 5.73 18.99
CA ASN A 134 12.22 5.11 20.32
C ASN A 134 12.83 3.70 20.28
N ASN A 135 12.75 3.02 19.13
CA ASN A 135 13.36 1.71 18.91
C ASN A 135 14.81 1.77 18.38
N GLY A 136 15.44 2.96 18.34
CA GLY A 136 16.86 3.11 18.00
C GLY A 136 17.18 3.06 16.49
N PHE A 137 16.17 3.11 15.62
CA PHE A 137 16.35 3.00 14.17
C PHE A 137 16.65 4.33 13.46
N SER A 138 16.82 5.44 14.20
CA SER A 138 17.09 6.76 13.59
C SER A 138 18.31 6.78 12.66
N HIS A 139 19.31 5.95 12.92
CA HIS A 139 20.50 5.83 12.07
C HIS A 139 20.19 5.26 10.67
N GLN A 140 19.06 4.55 10.52
CA GLN A 140 18.62 3.88 9.30
C GLN A 140 17.58 4.69 8.51
N VAL A 141 16.91 5.65 9.15
CA VAL A 141 15.79 6.39 8.58
C VAL A 141 16.17 7.84 8.24
N THR A 142 15.74 8.32 7.06
CA THR A 142 15.61 9.75 6.76
C THR A 142 14.12 10.11 6.82
N GLN A 143 13.72 10.89 7.81
CA GLN A 143 12.38 11.50 7.84
C GLN A 143 12.37 12.76 6.97
N ILE A 144 11.37 12.87 6.12
CA ILE A 144 11.07 14.05 5.32
C ILE A 144 9.72 14.58 5.78
N TYR A 145 9.67 15.87 6.11
CA TYR A 145 8.42 16.56 6.45
C TYR A 145 7.96 17.33 5.23
N ALA A 146 6.92 16.84 4.57
CA ALA A 146 6.37 17.45 3.37
C ALA A 146 4.99 16.88 3.03
N ASN A 147 4.16 17.72 2.42
CA ASN A 147 2.98 17.29 1.70
C ASN A 147 3.37 16.59 0.38
N THR A 148 2.92 15.36 0.18
CA THR A 148 3.33 14.55 -0.97
C THR A 148 2.86 15.11 -2.31
N LEU A 149 1.81 15.96 -2.35
CA LEU A 149 1.43 16.73 -3.54
C LEU A 149 2.52 17.65 -4.07
N HIS A 150 3.38 18.16 -3.21
CA HIS A 150 4.42 19.14 -3.59
C HIS A 150 5.85 18.60 -3.42
N LEU A 151 5.98 17.37 -2.92
CA LEU A 151 7.26 16.71 -2.73
C LEU A 151 8.01 16.48 -4.05
N ASP A 152 9.30 16.82 -4.06
CA ASP A 152 10.30 16.33 -5.01
C ASP A 152 11.22 15.32 -4.30
N LEU A 153 11.22 14.07 -4.76
CA LEU A 153 12.02 12.99 -4.18
C LEU A 153 13.47 13.00 -4.65
N ALA A 154 13.76 13.59 -5.81
CA ALA A 154 15.07 13.47 -6.45
C ALA A 154 16.24 13.99 -5.57
N PRO A 155 16.12 15.14 -4.88
CA PRO A 155 17.18 15.64 -4.00
C PRO A 155 17.50 14.70 -2.84
N HIS A 156 16.50 14.00 -2.31
CA HIS A 156 16.65 13.08 -1.17
C HIS A 156 17.29 11.75 -1.60
N LEU A 157 16.91 11.26 -2.78
CA LEU A 157 17.39 9.99 -3.30
C LEU A 157 18.80 10.08 -3.90
N GLN A 158 19.25 11.25 -4.34
CA GLN A 158 20.60 11.45 -4.92
C GLN A 158 20.88 10.43 -6.05
N ASN A 159 19.93 10.27 -6.96
CA ASN A 159 19.95 9.31 -8.08
C ASN A 159 19.96 7.80 -7.68
N ARG A 160 19.79 7.47 -6.40
CA ARG A 160 19.60 6.07 -5.99
C ARG A 160 18.24 5.56 -6.47
N LEU A 161 18.23 4.32 -6.95
CA LEU A 161 17.00 3.62 -7.30
C LEU A 161 16.36 3.02 -6.04
N VAL A 162 15.04 2.93 -6.06
CA VAL A 162 14.19 2.46 -4.97
C VAL A 162 13.83 1.01 -5.23
N ASP A 163 14.15 0.13 -4.28
CA ASP A 163 13.83 -1.30 -4.39
C ASP A 163 12.38 -1.57 -3.96
N ILE A 164 11.90 -0.83 -2.96
CA ILE A 164 10.52 -0.91 -2.45
C ILE A 164 9.98 0.51 -2.26
N GLY A 165 8.92 0.86 -2.98
CA GLY A 165 8.10 2.05 -2.74
C GLY A 165 6.79 1.68 -2.06
N ILE A 166 6.34 2.46 -1.09
CA ILE A 166 5.08 2.28 -0.36
C ILE A 166 4.30 3.59 -0.41
N VAL A 167 3.04 3.53 -0.84
CA VAL A 167 2.09 4.64 -0.86
C VAL A 167 0.98 4.36 0.13
N ASP A 168 1.00 5.08 1.26
CA ASP A 168 0.06 4.98 2.38
C ASP A 168 -0.12 6.35 3.08
N ALA A 169 -0.08 7.44 2.31
CA ALA A 169 -0.11 8.81 2.84
C ALA A 169 -1.52 9.39 2.95
N CYS A 170 -2.16 9.63 1.80
CA CYS A 170 -3.51 10.17 1.69
C CYS A 170 -4.31 9.29 0.72
N HIS A 171 -5.59 9.08 1.05
CA HIS A 171 -6.45 8.14 0.32
C HIS A 171 -7.29 8.82 -0.77
N ASP A 172 -7.12 10.14 -0.97
CA ASP A 172 -7.73 10.86 -2.08
C ASP A 172 -7.13 10.38 -3.41
N THR A 173 -7.97 10.10 -4.42
CA THR A 173 -7.52 9.52 -5.70
C THR A 173 -6.40 10.33 -6.35
N GLU A 174 -6.44 11.67 -6.29
CA GLU A 174 -5.42 12.53 -6.88
C GLU A 174 -4.06 12.41 -6.19
N TYR A 175 -4.05 12.22 -4.86
CA TYR A 175 -2.84 11.99 -4.09
C TYR A 175 -2.19 10.67 -4.47
N VAL A 176 -2.96 9.59 -4.48
CA VAL A 176 -2.44 8.26 -4.80
C VAL A 176 -1.87 8.22 -6.22
N LEU A 177 -2.52 8.86 -7.18
CA LEU A 177 -2.00 9.00 -8.55
C LEU A 177 -0.71 9.83 -8.59
N ASN A 178 -0.70 10.98 -7.92
CA ASN A 178 0.48 11.85 -7.82
C ASN A 178 1.68 11.11 -7.21
N ASP A 179 1.46 10.41 -6.11
CA ASP A 179 2.46 9.69 -5.34
C ASP A 179 3.04 8.52 -6.15
N PHE A 180 2.17 7.77 -6.84
CA PHE A 180 2.60 6.76 -7.80
C PHE A 180 3.50 7.37 -8.89
N HIS A 181 3.06 8.45 -9.54
CA HIS A 181 3.82 9.06 -10.63
C HIS A 181 5.15 9.68 -10.20
N LYS A 182 5.26 10.13 -8.95
CA LYS A 182 6.52 10.61 -8.36
C LYS A 182 7.47 9.49 -8.00
N LEU A 183 6.98 8.38 -7.44
CA LEU A 183 7.83 7.24 -7.08
C LEU A 183 8.28 6.43 -8.29
N ARG A 184 7.38 6.17 -9.25
CA ARG A 184 7.60 5.26 -10.39
C ARG A 184 8.93 5.48 -11.13
N PRO A 185 9.37 6.71 -11.46
CA PRO A 185 10.63 6.95 -12.16
C PRO A 185 11.87 6.57 -11.35
N HIS A 186 11.75 6.46 -10.03
CA HIS A 186 12.85 6.08 -9.13
C HIS A 186 12.85 4.58 -8.81
N ILE A 187 11.79 3.83 -9.11
CA ILE A 187 11.73 2.39 -8.84
C ILE A 187 12.77 1.65 -9.71
N ALA A 188 13.59 0.82 -9.07
CA ALA A 188 14.58 -0.01 -9.74
C ALA A 188 13.91 -0.97 -10.76
N PRO A 189 14.63 -1.47 -11.80
CA PRO A 189 14.05 -2.41 -12.77
C PRO A 189 13.39 -3.65 -12.18
N ASN A 190 13.92 -4.13 -11.04
CA ASN A 190 13.40 -5.26 -10.25
C ASN A 190 12.64 -4.81 -8.98
N GLY A 191 12.44 -3.50 -8.82
CA GLY A 191 11.76 -2.91 -7.68
C GLY A 191 10.26 -3.14 -7.71
N ILE A 192 9.61 -2.81 -6.60
CA ILE A 192 8.18 -2.98 -6.40
C ILE A 192 7.61 -1.72 -5.78
N LEU A 193 6.39 -1.35 -6.16
CA LEU A 193 5.62 -0.27 -5.57
C LEU A 193 4.32 -0.86 -5.02
N LEU A 194 4.07 -0.66 -3.72
CA LEU A 194 2.86 -1.08 -3.03
C LEU A 194 1.98 0.14 -2.75
N LEU A 195 0.68 0.00 -2.99
CA LEU A 195 -0.34 1.01 -2.69
C LEU A 195 -1.32 0.43 -1.67
N HIS A 196 -1.51 1.11 -0.55
CA HIS A 196 -2.36 0.63 0.54
C HIS A 196 -3.84 1.04 0.36
N ASP A 197 -4.72 0.41 1.12
CA ASP A 197 -6.16 0.67 1.14
C ASP A 197 -6.88 0.51 -0.22
N THR A 198 -6.50 -0.51 -0.98
CA THR A 198 -6.95 -0.73 -2.37
C THR A 198 -7.96 -1.86 -2.54
N HIS A 199 -8.68 -2.24 -1.48
CA HIS A 199 -9.66 -3.32 -1.58
C HIS A 199 -10.99 -2.84 -2.20
N PRO A 200 -11.67 -3.62 -3.06
CA PRO A 200 -12.94 -3.22 -3.66
C PRO A 200 -14.10 -3.07 -2.65
N SER A 201 -13.97 -3.60 -1.43
CA SER A 201 -14.98 -3.37 -0.37
C SER A 201 -14.80 -2.05 0.36
N MET A 202 -13.77 -1.27 0.03
CA MET A 202 -13.57 0.05 0.62
C MET A 202 -14.76 0.95 0.37
N GLN A 203 -15.17 1.63 1.44
CA GLN A 203 -16.24 2.61 1.44
C GLN A 203 -15.66 3.96 1.91
N ASP A 204 -16.43 5.02 1.68
CA ASP A 204 -16.11 6.36 2.15
C ASP A 204 -14.69 6.81 1.74
N HIS A 205 -13.87 7.18 2.73
CA HIS A 205 -12.58 7.83 2.54
C HIS A 205 -11.50 6.95 1.90
N LEU A 206 -11.65 5.63 1.95
CA LEU A 206 -10.66 4.69 1.41
C LEU A 206 -10.95 4.31 -0.06
N LEU A 207 -12.10 4.73 -0.60
CA LEU A 207 -12.46 4.44 -1.99
C LEU A 207 -11.49 5.08 -2.99
N GLY A 208 -10.87 6.21 -2.62
CA GLY A 208 -10.02 6.96 -3.54
C GLY A 208 -8.77 6.18 -3.98
N SER A 209 -8.14 5.43 -3.07
CA SER A 209 -7.01 4.53 -3.35
C SER A 209 -7.37 3.43 -4.36
N TYR A 210 -8.53 2.80 -4.19
CA TYR A 210 -9.00 1.78 -5.14
C TYR A 210 -9.25 2.38 -6.53
N VAL A 211 -9.92 3.53 -6.59
CA VAL A 211 -10.18 4.23 -7.85
C VAL A 211 -8.88 4.64 -8.55
N ALA A 212 -7.87 5.09 -7.80
CA ALA A 212 -6.56 5.42 -8.35
C ALA A 212 -5.92 4.20 -9.04
N CYS A 213 -5.96 3.02 -8.42
CA CYS A 213 -5.45 1.79 -9.03
C CYS A 213 -6.15 1.44 -10.35
N LEU A 214 -7.48 1.63 -10.44
CA LEU A 214 -8.21 1.43 -11.69
C LEU A 214 -7.80 2.42 -12.77
N LEU A 215 -7.57 3.69 -12.41
CA LEU A 215 -7.10 4.71 -13.33
C LEU A 215 -5.67 4.43 -13.82
N LEU A 216 -4.76 4.00 -12.94
CA LEU A 216 -3.41 3.57 -13.32
C LEU A 216 -3.45 2.41 -14.32
N ARG A 217 -4.33 1.42 -14.12
CA ARG A 217 -4.52 0.35 -15.12
C ARG A 217 -5.00 0.87 -16.46
N ARG A 218 -5.91 1.86 -16.47
CA ARG A 218 -6.36 2.51 -17.70
C ARG A 218 -5.25 3.28 -18.42
N GLN A 219 -4.24 3.73 -17.69
CA GLN A 219 -3.02 4.35 -18.24
C GLN A 219 -1.99 3.32 -18.73
N GLY A 220 -2.26 2.02 -18.59
CA GLY A 220 -1.40 0.93 -19.07
C GLY A 220 -0.45 0.35 -18.01
N PHE A 221 -0.57 0.76 -16.75
CA PHE A 221 0.22 0.15 -15.67
C PHE A 221 -0.41 -1.16 -15.20
N ASP A 222 0.37 -2.24 -15.13
CA ASP A 222 -0.12 -3.53 -14.64
C ASP A 222 -0.14 -3.59 -13.11
N VAL A 223 -1.06 -2.81 -12.51
CA VAL A 223 -1.34 -2.79 -11.07
C VAL A 223 -2.21 -3.99 -10.71
N ARG A 224 -1.76 -4.83 -9.79
CA ARG A 224 -2.44 -6.06 -9.36
C ARG A 224 -2.76 -6.01 -7.88
N TRP A 225 -3.91 -6.52 -7.48
CA TRP A 225 -4.26 -6.67 -6.07
C TRP A 225 -3.53 -7.87 -5.46
N LEU A 226 -2.90 -7.70 -4.31
CA LEU A 226 -2.29 -8.79 -3.57
C LEU A 226 -3.38 -9.56 -2.82
N ARG A 227 -3.49 -10.86 -3.08
CA ARG A 227 -4.60 -11.67 -2.55
C ARG A 227 -4.65 -11.63 -1.02
N ASN A 228 -5.86 -11.46 -0.48
CA ASN A 228 -6.17 -11.46 0.96
C ASN A 228 -5.54 -10.32 1.77
N THR A 229 -5.23 -9.21 1.10
CA THR A 229 -4.70 -7.99 1.71
C THR A 229 -5.46 -6.78 1.15
N TRP A 230 -5.16 -5.58 1.59
CA TRP A 230 -5.59 -4.32 1.00
C TRP A 230 -4.49 -3.66 0.17
N TRP A 231 -3.41 -4.39 -0.12
CA TRP A 231 -2.32 -3.93 -0.98
C TRP A 231 -2.62 -4.14 -2.47
N ALA A 232 -2.39 -3.10 -3.27
CA ALA A 232 -2.13 -3.24 -4.68
C ALA A 232 -0.63 -3.15 -4.91
N VAL A 233 -0.18 -3.80 -5.97
CA VAL A 233 1.23 -3.98 -6.31
C VAL A 233 1.44 -3.63 -7.76
N TRP A 234 2.49 -2.86 -8.02
CA TRP A 234 3.04 -2.63 -9.34
C TRP A 234 4.53 -2.94 -9.35
N GLN A 235 5.02 -3.47 -10.46
CA GLN A 235 6.45 -3.58 -10.75
C GLN A 235 6.70 -3.26 -12.22
N PRO A 236 7.89 -2.71 -12.57
CA PRO A 236 8.21 -2.39 -13.96
C PRO A 236 8.13 -3.60 -14.90
N HIS A 237 8.51 -4.77 -14.38
CA HIS A 237 8.48 -6.03 -15.09
C HIS A 237 7.89 -7.12 -14.21
N TRP A 238 6.84 -7.79 -14.68
CA TRP A 238 6.35 -9.00 -14.05
C TRP A 238 7.22 -10.20 -14.50
N PRO A 239 7.65 -11.09 -13.59
CA PRO A 239 8.28 -12.33 -13.98
C PRO A 239 7.38 -13.05 -14.98
N SER A 240 7.95 -13.50 -16.10
CA SER A 240 7.20 -14.40 -16.99
C SER A 240 6.80 -15.64 -16.19
N PRO A 241 5.56 -16.13 -16.32
CA PRO A 241 5.17 -17.38 -15.69
C PRO A 241 6.19 -18.45 -16.10
N LYS A 242 6.77 -19.15 -15.13
CA LYS A 242 7.63 -20.29 -15.43
C LYS A 242 6.77 -21.31 -16.19
N PRO A 243 7.24 -21.82 -17.34
CA PRO A 243 6.50 -22.80 -18.14
C PRO A 243 6.23 -24.10 -17.36
#